data_AF-A0A9D6IE35-F1
#
_entry.id   AF-A0A9D6IE35-F1
#
_cell.length_a   1.000
_cell.length_b   1.000
_cell.length_c   1.000
_cell.angle_alpha   90.00
_cell.angle_beta   90.00
_cell.angle_gamma   90.00
#
_symmetry.space_group_name_H-M   'P 1'
#
loop_
_entity.id
_entity.type
_entity.pdbx_description
1 polymer ?
#
loop_
_entity_poly.entity_id
_entity_poly.type
_entity_poly.pdbx_seq_one_letter_code
_entity_poly.pdbx_strand_id
1 'polypeptide(L)'
;MKRGLFLSFSFLLLIAPRPALAQQTKSPEIVRLFRSVVEQPSQSTVRVLVAGKDAALGAIVSADGWILSKHSELKGGRITCRMPDGVEVDAELVGFDVPHDLAMLKVAVKGLTPVVWTDSKAAKIGHWVASPGTGPNPVAIGVVSVAARTVKGARFASPGGRPGGYLGIAFDLAFPAVRIEEVFPNTPAQKAGLKAGDQILTFDGEQVQNTDELRGLLSRKKPGDDILLKISRADKESEIKVTLGASPGAKGGKSRGEIQNNMGSRLSERRAGFPVILQHDSVLRPNDCGGPLVNLDGKVLGINIARAGRTESYAIPSEAVRPLLAKLKTRKLQKAPDKQ
;
A
#
# COMPACT_ATOMS: atom_id res chain seq x y z
N MET A 1 82.23 18.13 -3.80
CA MET A 1 81.30 17.22 -4.53
C MET A 1 80.26 16.66 -3.56
N LYS A 2 79.03 17.17 -3.57
CA LYS A 2 77.84 16.48 -3.04
C LYS A 2 76.65 16.88 -3.92
N ARG A 3 76.13 15.94 -4.71
CA ARG A 3 74.92 16.09 -5.52
C ARG A 3 73.71 15.80 -4.63
N GLY A 4 72.80 16.76 -4.49
CA GLY A 4 71.50 16.57 -3.84
C GLY A 4 70.45 16.20 -4.89
N LEU A 5 69.88 15.00 -4.76
CA LEU A 5 68.86 14.42 -5.63
C LEU A 5 67.48 14.98 -5.25
N PHE A 6 66.83 15.72 -6.15
CA PHE A 6 65.42 16.13 -6.00
C PHE A 6 64.51 14.97 -6.41
N LEU A 7 63.82 14.36 -5.45
CA LEU A 7 62.75 13.40 -5.71
C LEU A 7 61.47 14.18 -6.06
N SER A 8 61.02 14.08 -7.29
CA SER A 8 59.69 14.55 -7.71
C SER A 8 58.64 13.52 -7.29
N PHE A 9 57.76 13.89 -6.37
CA PHE A 9 56.60 13.08 -6.01
C PHE A 9 55.48 13.34 -7.02
N SER A 10 55.37 12.47 -8.03
CA SER A 10 54.15 12.38 -8.84
C SER A 10 53.01 11.85 -7.98
N PHE A 11 52.09 12.74 -7.61
CA PHE A 11 50.79 12.36 -7.04
C PHE A 11 49.96 11.68 -8.14
N LEU A 12 49.96 10.35 -8.17
CA LEU A 12 49.03 9.58 -8.98
C LEU A 12 47.64 9.77 -8.35
N LEU A 13 46.83 10.66 -8.93
CA LEU A 13 45.45 10.87 -8.53
C LEU A 13 44.68 9.57 -8.83
N LEU A 14 44.51 8.70 -7.82
CA LEU A 14 43.57 7.59 -7.92
C LEU A 14 42.19 8.19 -8.14
N ILE A 15 41.71 8.17 -9.39
CA ILE A 15 40.32 8.41 -9.72
C ILE A 15 39.56 7.24 -9.09
N ALA A 16 39.07 7.43 -7.86
CA ALA A 16 38.12 6.52 -7.26
C ALA A 16 36.95 6.36 -8.26
N PRO A 17 36.52 5.12 -8.58
CA PRO A 17 35.36 4.94 -9.43
C PRO A 17 34.19 5.67 -8.78
N ARG A 18 33.65 6.70 -9.47
CA ARG A 18 32.41 7.34 -9.05
C ARG A 18 31.39 6.21 -8.84
N PRO A 19 30.72 6.12 -7.68
CA PRO A 19 29.68 5.14 -7.51
C PRO A 19 28.71 5.33 -8.67
N ALA A 20 28.43 4.26 -9.41
CA ALA A 20 27.45 4.29 -10.47
C ALA A 20 26.20 5.00 -9.94
N LEU A 21 25.72 6.01 -10.67
CA LEU A 21 24.48 6.75 -10.40
C LEU A 21 23.30 5.78 -10.52
N ALA A 22 23.16 4.88 -9.55
CA ALA A 22 22.24 3.76 -9.56
C ALA A 22 20.85 4.23 -9.09
N GLN A 23 20.28 5.16 -9.85
CA GLN A 23 18.84 5.34 -10.06
C GLN A 23 18.67 6.30 -11.24
N GLN A 24 18.87 5.80 -12.48
CA GLN A 24 18.69 6.60 -13.69
C GLN A 24 17.32 7.30 -13.71
N THR A 25 16.28 6.67 -13.16
CA THR A 25 14.93 7.23 -13.05
C THR A 25 14.79 8.48 -12.19
N LYS A 26 15.81 8.84 -11.39
CA LYS A 26 15.83 10.05 -10.56
C LYS A 26 16.81 11.12 -11.05
N SER A 27 17.52 10.86 -12.16
CA SER A 27 18.39 11.89 -12.71
C SER A 27 17.54 13.11 -13.13
N PRO A 28 18.04 14.34 -12.94
CA PRO A 28 17.31 15.54 -13.36
C PRO A 28 16.88 15.50 -14.83
N GLU A 29 17.67 14.86 -15.69
CA GLU A 29 17.39 14.66 -17.10
C GLU A 29 16.17 13.77 -17.33
N ILE A 30 16.13 12.59 -16.71
CA ILE A 30 14.98 11.68 -16.84
C ILE A 30 13.74 12.30 -16.22
N VAL A 31 13.85 12.93 -15.06
CA VAL A 31 12.72 13.63 -14.42
C VAL A 31 12.16 14.72 -15.35
N ARG A 32 13.03 15.46 -16.05
CA ARG A 32 12.61 16.49 -17.02
C ARG A 32 11.83 15.89 -18.19
N LEU A 33 12.25 14.74 -18.71
CA LEU A 33 11.56 14.05 -19.82
C LEU A 33 10.13 13.63 -19.46
N PHE A 34 9.89 13.29 -18.20
CA PHE A 34 8.56 12.87 -17.74
C PHE A 34 7.65 14.02 -17.30
N ARG A 35 8.12 15.27 -17.29
CA ARG A 35 7.29 16.43 -16.92
C ARG A 35 6.07 16.56 -17.82
N SER A 36 6.25 16.43 -19.14
CA SER A 36 5.14 16.49 -20.10
C SER A 36 4.15 15.33 -19.93
N VAL A 37 4.65 14.15 -19.52
CA VAL A 37 3.81 12.97 -19.25
C VAL A 37 2.90 13.20 -18.05
N VAL A 38 3.39 13.84 -16.99
CA VAL A 38 2.62 14.07 -15.75
C VAL A 38 1.92 15.42 -15.69
N GLU A 39 2.14 16.33 -16.65
CA GLU A 39 1.59 17.68 -16.64
C GLU A 39 0.06 17.70 -16.46
N GLN A 40 -0.68 17.01 -17.34
CA GLN A 40 -2.14 16.91 -17.23
C GLN A 40 -2.55 16.08 -16.00
N PRO A 41 -2.00 14.87 -15.75
CA PRO A 41 -2.38 14.07 -14.59
C PRO A 41 -2.12 14.72 -13.23
N SER A 42 -1.12 15.60 -13.11
CA SER A 42 -0.86 16.38 -11.89
C SER A 42 -2.00 17.35 -11.57
N GLN A 43 -2.70 17.88 -12.58
CA GLN A 43 -3.92 18.69 -12.39
C GLN A 43 -5.13 17.85 -11.91
N SER A 44 -5.07 16.54 -12.12
CA SER A 44 -6.06 15.58 -11.63
C SER A 44 -5.62 14.88 -10.35
N THR A 45 -4.55 15.33 -9.70
CA THR A 45 -3.96 14.70 -8.51
C THR A 45 -3.97 15.67 -7.33
N VAL A 46 -4.40 15.20 -6.16
CA VAL A 46 -4.44 15.98 -4.92
C VAL A 46 -3.55 15.34 -3.86
N ARG A 47 -3.12 16.12 -2.88
CA ARG A 47 -2.53 15.59 -1.64
C ARG A 47 -3.62 15.49 -0.59
N VAL A 48 -3.81 14.30 -0.02
CA VAL A 48 -4.76 14.07 1.08
C VAL A 48 -4.01 14.14 2.40
N LEU A 49 -4.52 14.94 3.32
CA LEU A 49 -3.98 15.12 4.65
C LEU A 49 -4.96 14.59 5.69
N VAL A 50 -4.42 13.99 6.75
CA VAL A 50 -5.18 13.58 7.94
C VAL A 50 -4.58 14.28 9.14
N ALA A 51 -5.41 15.02 9.88
CA ALA A 51 -4.97 15.85 11.01
C ALA A 51 -3.76 16.77 10.63
N GLY A 52 -3.81 17.35 9.44
CA GLY A 52 -2.77 18.26 8.92
C GLY A 52 -1.47 17.61 8.45
N LYS A 53 -1.39 16.28 8.38
CA LYS A 53 -0.20 15.55 7.92
C LYS A 53 -0.46 14.85 6.59
N ASP A 54 0.52 14.86 5.69
CA ASP A 54 0.48 14.13 4.42
C ASP A 54 0.22 12.63 4.66
N ALA A 55 -0.96 12.16 4.24
CA ALA A 55 -1.41 10.80 4.45
C ALA A 55 -1.35 9.98 3.16
N ALA A 56 -1.81 10.55 2.05
CA ALA A 56 -1.89 9.87 0.76
C ALA A 56 -1.91 10.89 -0.39
N LEU A 57 -1.71 10.44 -1.62
CA LEU A 57 -2.22 11.13 -2.81
C LEU A 57 -3.66 10.70 -3.10
N GLY A 58 -4.35 11.48 -3.92
CA GLY A 58 -5.67 11.13 -4.45
C GLY A 58 -5.81 11.48 -5.91
N ALA A 59 -6.64 10.73 -6.63
CA ALA A 59 -7.03 10.98 -8.01
C ALA A 59 -8.41 11.64 -8.04
N ILE A 60 -8.53 12.79 -8.70
CA ILE A 60 -9.82 13.42 -8.99
C ILE A 60 -10.53 12.55 -10.03
N VAL A 61 -11.67 11.97 -9.67
CA VAL A 61 -12.43 11.04 -10.54
C VAL A 61 -13.68 11.68 -11.13
N SER A 62 -14.00 12.92 -10.75
CA SER A 62 -15.20 13.62 -11.22
C SER A 62 -15.09 15.13 -11.03
N ALA A 63 -15.66 15.90 -11.97
CA ALA A 63 -15.53 17.36 -12.00
C ALA A 63 -16.28 18.06 -10.85
N ASP A 64 -17.24 17.37 -10.24
CA ASP A 64 -18.05 17.79 -9.10
C ASP A 64 -17.42 17.43 -7.74
N GLY A 65 -16.09 17.19 -7.67
CA GLY A 65 -15.39 17.11 -6.39
C GLY A 65 -15.29 15.72 -5.78
N TRP A 66 -15.27 14.66 -6.60
CA TRP A 66 -15.03 13.29 -6.12
C TRP A 66 -13.56 12.91 -6.30
N ILE A 67 -12.96 12.39 -5.25
CA ILE A 67 -11.55 12.03 -5.19
C ILE A 67 -11.43 10.59 -4.70
N LEU A 68 -10.70 9.76 -5.42
CA LEU A 68 -10.35 8.41 -5.02
C LEU A 68 -8.96 8.39 -4.39
N SER A 69 -8.80 7.71 -3.26
CA SER A 69 -7.52 7.59 -2.56
C SER A 69 -7.39 6.22 -1.88
N LYS A 70 -6.32 6.04 -1.10
CA LYS A 70 -6.00 4.80 -0.37
C LYS A 70 -6.65 4.82 1.01
N HIS A 71 -7.53 3.86 1.30
CA HIS A 71 -8.28 3.77 2.55
C HIS A 71 -7.41 3.63 3.80
N SER A 72 -6.43 2.71 3.81
CA SER A 72 -5.68 2.40 5.03
C SER A 72 -4.75 3.51 5.53
N GLU A 73 -4.51 4.58 4.75
CA GLU A 73 -3.81 5.79 5.23
C GLU A 73 -4.76 6.85 5.81
N LEU A 74 -6.08 6.72 5.64
CA LEU A 74 -7.08 7.75 5.98
C LEU A 74 -7.73 7.55 7.35
N LYS A 75 -6.97 7.07 8.34
CA LYS A 75 -7.49 6.73 9.67
C LYS A 75 -7.22 7.85 10.68
N GLY A 76 -8.22 8.19 11.51
CA GLY A 76 -7.99 8.86 12.79
C GLY A 76 -7.86 10.39 12.79
N GLY A 77 -8.62 11.11 11.97
CA GLY A 77 -8.66 12.58 12.07
C GLY A 77 -9.49 13.26 10.99
N ARG A 78 -9.55 14.60 11.07
CA ARG A 78 -10.11 15.45 10.00
C ARG A 78 -9.32 15.25 8.72
N ILE A 79 -10.02 15.05 7.61
CA ILE A 79 -9.44 14.85 6.29
C ILE A 79 -9.55 16.16 5.51
N THR A 80 -8.43 16.61 4.97
CA THR A 80 -8.38 17.73 4.02
C THR A 80 -7.68 17.29 2.73
N CYS A 81 -7.98 17.96 1.63
CA CYS A 81 -7.30 17.77 0.35
C CYS A 81 -6.63 19.08 -0.04
N ARG A 82 -5.30 19.04 -0.24
CA ARG A 82 -4.56 20.11 -0.92
C ARG A 82 -4.64 19.88 -2.42
N MET A 83 -5.28 20.82 -3.09
CA MET A 83 -5.54 20.83 -4.52
C MET A 83 -4.25 21.16 -5.32
N PRO A 84 -4.21 20.94 -6.64
CA PRO A 84 -3.02 21.23 -7.47
C PRO A 84 -2.57 22.69 -7.43
N ASP A 85 -3.51 23.62 -7.24
CA ASP A 85 -3.27 25.06 -7.06
C ASP A 85 -2.71 25.42 -5.66
N GLY A 86 -2.58 24.44 -4.78
CA GLY A 86 -2.10 24.60 -3.41
C GLY A 86 -3.20 24.90 -2.38
N VAL A 87 -4.44 25.11 -2.80
CA VAL A 87 -5.55 25.41 -1.88
C VAL A 87 -5.94 24.15 -1.10
N GLU A 88 -6.06 24.27 0.22
CA GLU A 88 -6.56 23.20 1.07
C GLU A 88 -8.07 23.32 1.28
N VAL A 89 -8.78 22.22 1.10
CA VAL A 89 -10.23 22.13 1.28
C VAL A 89 -10.61 20.94 2.17
N ASP A 90 -11.72 21.06 2.89
CA ASP A 90 -12.26 19.94 3.66
C ASP A 90 -12.76 18.83 2.75
N ALA A 91 -12.51 17.59 3.19
CA ALA A 91 -12.93 16.39 2.49
C ALA A 91 -13.71 15.45 3.42
N GLU A 92 -14.86 14.98 2.95
CA GLU A 92 -15.65 13.96 3.62
C GLU A 92 -15.28 12.58 3.08
N LEU A 93 -15.00 11.62 3.96
CA LEU A 93 -14.91 10.21 3.57
C LEU A 93 -16.31 9.65 3.34
N VAL A 94 -16.70 9.46 2.08
CA VAL A 94 -18.05 9.00 1.73
C VAL A 94 -18.16 7.49 1.85
N GLY A 95 -17.20 6.73 1.29
CA GLY A 95 -17.22 5.27 1.29
C GLY A 95 -15.85 4.64 1.06
N PHE A 96 -15.72 3.34 1.36
CA PHE A 96 -14.48 2.59 1.18
C PHE A 96 -14.71 1.14 0.74
N ASP A 97 -13.67 0.54 0.18
CA ASP A 97 -13.57 -0.87 -0.20
C ASP A 97 -12.30 -1.47 0.43
N VAL A 98 -12.50 -2.36 1.40
CA VAL A 98 -11.40 -3.01 2.12
C VAL A 98 -10.60 -3.93 1.19
N PRO A 99 -11.19 -4.82 0.36
CA PRO A 99 -10.38 -5.69 -0.50
C PRO A 99 -9.37 -4.96 -1.39
N HIS A 100 -9.73 -3.80 -1.95
CA HIS A 100 -8.84 -3.02 -2.82
C HIS A 100 -8.11 -1.88 -2.10
N ASP A 101 -8.37 -1.66 -0.81
CA ASP A 101 -7.82 -0.55 -0.02
C ASP A 101 -8.18 0.84 -0.57
N LEU A 102 -9.35 0.99 -1.19
CA LEU A 102 -9.77 2.23 -1.85
C LEU A 102 -10.76 2.99 -0.98
N ALA A 103 -10.66 4.32 -0.99
CA ALA A 103 -11.55 5.23 -0.31
C ALA A 103 -12.01 6.34 -1.26
N MET A 104 -13.28 6.71 -1.16
CA MET A 104 -13.88 7.80 -1.91
C MET A 104 -14.11 8.99 -0.99
N LEU A 105 -13.52 10.11 -1.37
CA LEU A 105 -13.62 11.39 -0.71
C LEU A 105 -14.49 12.34 -1.53
N LYS A 106 -15.22 13.22 -0.84
CA LYS A 106 -15.98 14.31 -1.44
C LYS A 106 -15.49 15.65 -0.91
N VAL A 107 -15.18 16.56 -1.82
CA VAL A 107 -14.86 17.98 -1.51
C VAL A 107 -15.94 18.90 -2.07
N ALA A 108 -16.11 20.07 -1.47
CA ALA A 108 -17.07 21.09 -1.91
C ALA A 108 -16.52 21.98 -3.06
N VAL A 109 -15.81 21.38 -4.02
CA VAL A 109 -15.20 22.09 -5.16
C VAL A 109 -15.77 21.53 -6.47
N LYS A 110 -16.05 22.42 -7.43
CA LYS A 110 -16.56 22.07 -8.77
C LYS A 110 -15.58 22.53 -9.85
N GLY A 111 -15.77 22.05 -11.08
CA GLY A 111 -14.93 22.41 -12.22
C GLY A 111 -13.55 21.74 -12.19
N LEU A 112 -13.41 20.66 -11.42
CA LEU A 112 -12.16 19.91 -11.36
C LEU A 112 -11.92 19.13 -12.66
N THR A 113 -10.65 18.90 -13.00
CA THR A 113 -10.27 18.07 -14.15
C THR A 113 -10.14 16.61 -13.71
N PRO A 114 -11.04 15.69 -14.14
CA PRO A 114 -10.95 14.28 -13.78
C PRO A 114 -9.78 13.58 -14.46
N VAL A 115 -9.29 12.51 -13.86
CA VAL A 115 -8.32 11.62 -14.50
C VAL A 115 -8.89 10.99 -15.77
N VAL A 116 -8.02 10.82 -16.77
CA VAL A 116 -8.35 10.09 -18.00
C VAL A 116 -7.89 8.64 -17.86
N TRP A 117 -8.83 7.71 -17.82
CA TRP A 117 -8.55 6.28 -17.70
C TRP A 117 -8.10 5.66 -19.03
N THR A 118 -7.25 4.63 -18.96
CA THR A 118 -7.00 3.68 -20.04
C THR A 118 -7.06 2.25 -19.51
N ASP A 119 -7.02 1.24 -20.37
CA ASP A 119 -7.03 -0.16 -19.94
C ASP A 119 -5.62 -0.58 -19.46
N SER A 120 -5.52 -1.12 -18.24
CA SER A 120 -4.23 -1.55 -17.69
C SER A 120 -3.61 -2.71 -18.47
N LYS A 121 -4.44 -3.50 -19.18
CA LYS A 121 -4.01 -4.60 -20.05
C LYS A 121 -3.24 -4.12 -21.28
N ALA A 122 -3.40 -2.86 -21.66
CA ALA A 122 -2.59 -2.27 -22.74
C ALA A 122 -1.13 -2.07 -22.31
N ALA A 123 -0.84 -2.02 -21.00
CA ALA A 123 0.51 -1.91 -20.51
C ALA A 123 1.20 -3.29 -20.47
N LYS A 124 2.29 -3.41 -21.22
CA LYS A 124 3.13 -4.60 -21.27
C LYS A 124 4.28 -4.48 -20.28
N ILE A 125 4.85 -5.62 -19.89
CA ILE A 125 6.07 -5.65 -19.08
C ILE A 125 7.17 -4.85 -19.80
N GLY A 126 7.86 -3.99 -19.05
CA GLY A 126 8.87 -3.06 -19.58
C GLY A 126 8.32 -1.72 -20.07
N HIS A 127 7.00 -1.53 -20.17
CA HIS A 127 6.44 -0.21 -20.47
C HIS A 127 6.72 0.77 -19.34
N TRP A 128 7.15 1.97 -19.70
CA TRP A 128 7.35 3.07 -18.77
C TRP A 128 6.03 3.53 -18.15
N VAL A 129 6.10 3.83 -16.85
CA VAL A 129 5.01 4.40 -16.07
C VAL A 129 5.52 5.50 -15.16
N ALA A 130 4.63 6.43 -14.83
CA ALA A 130 4.92 7.50 -13.89
C ALA A 130 3.79 7.66 -12.87
N SER A 131 4.14 8.15 -11.68
CA SER A 131 3.19 8.56 -10.67
C SER A 131 3.23 10.09 -10.58
N PRO A 132 2.18 10.81 -11.02
CA PRO A 132 2.10 12.26 -10.81
C PRO A 132 1.96 12.59 -9.33
N GLY A 133 2.35 13.82 -8.98
CA GLY A 133 2.03 14.44 -7.70
C GLY A 133 1.16 15.67 -7.94
N THR A 134 1.13 16.60 -6.98
CA THR A 134 0.49 17.91 -7.17
C THR A 134 1.39 18.93 -7.88
N GLY A 135 2.66 18.57 -8.14
CA GLY A 135 3.65 19.44 -8.74
C GLY A 135 3.98 19.08 -10.20
N PRO A 136 4.90 19.84 -10.84
CA PRO A 136 5.27 19.65 -12.24
C PRO A 136 6.17 18.44 -12.48
N ASN A 137 6.79 17.88 -11.44
CA ASN A 137 7.65 16.71 -11.54
C ASN A 137 6.89 15.44 -11.12
N PRO A 138 7.16 14.29 -11.75
CA PRO A 138 6.67 13.00 -11.28
C PRO A 138 7.19 12.71 -9.86
N VAL A 139 6.35 12.13 -9.03
CA VAL A 139 6.72 11.63 -7.70
C VAL A 139 7.57 10.37 -7.82
N ALA A 140 7.25 9.52 -8.80
CA ALA A 140 8.03 8.34 -9.12
C ALA A 140 7.96 8.01 -10.61
N ILE A 141 9.03 7.43 -11.13
CA ILE A 141 9.14 6.89 -12.49
C ILE A 141 9.60 5.44 -12.36
N GLY A 142 9.04 4.56 -13.17
CA GLY A 142 9.44 3.16 -13.24
C GLY A 142 8.91 2.48 -14.49
N VAL A 143 8.90 1.16 -14.46
CA VAL A 143 8.34 0.32 -15.53
C VAL A 143 7.35 -0.69 -14.96
N VAL A 144 6.42 -1.13 -15.79
CA VAL A 144 5.59 -2.29 -15.47
C VAL A 144 6.49 -3.51 -15.36
N SER A 145 6.57 -4.08 -14.15
CA SER A 145 7.38 -5.28 -13.89
C SER A 145 6.57 -6.54 -14.10
N VAL A 146 5.29 -6.52 -13.75
CA VAL A 146 4.36 -7.64 -13.97
C VAL A 146 2.98 -7.10 -14.32
N ALA A 147 2.40 -7.64 -15.38
CA ALA A 147 1.05 -7.31 -15.84
C ALA A 147 -0.01 -7.57 -14.76
N ALA A 148 -1.18 -6.93 -14.94
CA ALA A 148 -2.32 -7.08 -14.05
C ALA A 148 -2.72 -8.55 -13.91
N ARG A 149 -2.83 -9.03 -12.67
CA ARG A 149 -3.17 -10.43 -12.38
C ARG A 149 -3.94 -10.57 -11.09
N THR A 150 -4.82 -11.58 -11.04
CA THR A 150 -5.45 -12.02 -9.80
C THR A 150 -4.39 -12.65 -8.90
N VAL A 151 -4.38 -12.25 -7.64
CA VAL A 151 -3.48 -12.83 -6.64
C VAL A 151 -4.29 -13.82 -5.82
N LYS A 152 -4.12 -15.12 -6.11
CA LYS A 152 -4.74 -16.18 -5.31
C LYS A 152 -4.06 -16.27 -3.94
N GLY A 153 -4.88 -16.25 -2.88
CA GLY A 153 -4.47 -16.62 -1.53
C GLY A 153 -3.11 -16.04 -1.13
N ALA A 154 -2.95 -14.72 -1.24
CA ALA A 154 -1.69 -14.09 -0.87
C ALA A 154 -1.39 -14.49 0.57
N ARG A 155 -0.36 -15.33 0.74
CA ARG A 155 0.23 -15.64 2.04
C ARG A 155 0.29 -14.32 2.80
N PHE A 156 -0.53 -14.19 3.84
CA PHE A 156 -0.43 -13.07 4.77
C PHE A 156 0.88 -13.25 5.52
N ALA A 157 2.00 -13.00 4.85
CA ALA A 157 3.25 -12.70 5.51
C ALA A 157 3.01 -11.34 6.14
N SER A 158 2.96 -11.32 7.48
CA SER A 158 2.82 -10.09 8.27
C SER A 158 3.68 -8.99 7.64
N PRO A 159 3.09 -7.85 7.26
CA PRO A 159 3.86 -6.81 6.64
C PRO A 159 4.81 -6.20 7.68
N GLY A 160 6.08 -6.59 7.58
CA GLY A 160 7.20 -5.74 7.96
C GLY A 160 8.16 -6.32 8.98
N GLY A 161 8.27 -7.65 9.14
CA GLY A 161 9.15 -8.21 10.16
C GLY A 161 8.88 -7.62 11.55
N ARG A 162 7.65 -7.13 11.79
CA ARG A 162 7.22 -6.78 13.14
C ARG A 162 7.07 -8.13 13.85
N PRO A 163 7.82 -8.38 14.93
CA PRO A 163 7.76 -9.63 15.67
C PRO A 163 6.42 -9.70 16.40
N GLY A 164 5.39 -10.10 15.65
CA GLY A 164 4.04 -10.35 16.13
C GLY A 164 3.75 -11.85 16.17
N GLY A 165 2.82 -12.26 17.02
CA GLY A 165 2.34 -13.63 17.05
C GLY A 165 1.63 -14.00 15.75
N TYR A 166 1.88 -15.22 15.28
CA TYR A 166 1.36 -15.74 14.02
C TYR A 166 0.35 -16.86 14.27
N LEU A 167 -0.83 -16.78 13.65
CA LEU A 167 -1.83 -17.85 13.66
C LEU A 167 -1.66 -18.85 12.52
N GLY A 168 -1.48 -18.35 11.28
CA GLY A 168 -1.43 -19.18 10.08
C GLY A 168 -2.79 -19.47 9.46
N ILE A 169 -3.58 -18.41 9.24
CA ILE A 169 -4.89 -18.46 8.61
C ILE A 169 -4.95 -17.48 7.42
N ALA A 170 -5.80 -17.77 6.44
CA ALA A 170 -6.24 -16.83 5.42
C ALA A 170 -7.65 -16.32 5.78
N PHE A 171 -7.92 -15.05 5.47
CA PHE A 171 -9.20 -14.41 5.75
C PHE A 171 -10.06 -14.32 4.50
N ASP A 172 -11.35 -14.56 4.67
CA ASP A 172 -12.37 -14.25 3.65
C ASP A 172 -12.58 -12.74 3.62
N LEU A 173 -11.88 -12.05 2.71
CA LEU A 173 -11.95 -10.60 2.56
C LEU A 173 -13.29 -10.10 1.99
N ALA A 174 -14.12 -11.00 1.46
CA ALA A 174 -15.46 -10.65 0.99
C ALA A 174 -16.47 -10.60 2.14
N PHE A 175 -16.14 -11.18 3.30
CA PHE A 175 -16.99 -11.15 4.48
C PHE A 175 -16.72 -9.90 5.35
N PRO A 176 -17.76 -9.17 5.83
CA PRO A 176 -17.58 -7.95 6.62
C PRO A 176 -16.88 -8.15 7.96
N ALA A 177 -17.03 -9.34 8.56
CA ALA A 177 -16.43 -9.71 9.83
C ALA A 177 -15.22 -10.64 9.63
N VAL A 178 -14.54 -11.00 10.72
CA VAL A 178 -13.35 -11.85 10.65
C VAL A 178 -13.72 -13.31 10.45
N ARG A 179 -13.75 -13.77 9.19
CA ARG A 179 -13.97 -15.17 8.83
C ARG A 179 -12.70 -15.81 8.27
N ILE A 180 -12.46 -17.05 8.69
CA ILE A 180 -11.37 -17.87 8.18
C ILE A 180 -11.77 -18.49 6.84
N GLU A 181 -11.04 -18.16 5.78
CA GLU A 181 -11.16 -18.80 4.46
C GLU A 181 -10.39 -20.13 4.43
N GLU A 182 -9.16 -20.12 4.95
CA GLU A 182 -8.27 -21.28 4.94
C GLU A 182 -7.42 -21.33 6.21
N VAL A 183 -7.14 -22.54 6.69
CA VAL A 183 -6.16 -22.78 7.75
C VAL A 183 -4.98 -23.53 7.15
N PHE A 184 -3.79 -22.92 7.23
CA PHE A 184 -2.60 -23.50 6.61
C PHE A 184 -2.07 -24.69 7.41
N PRO A 185 -1.48 -25.70 6.76
CA PRO A 185 -0.89 -26.85 7.45
C PRO A 185 0.34 -26.48 8.28
N ASN A 186 0.57 -27.22 9.36
CA ASN A 186 1.67 -27.05 10.33
C ASN A 186 1.70 -25.69 11.04
N THR A 187 0.55 -25.03 11.16
CA THR A 187 0.43 -23.73 11.82
C THR A 187 -0.20 -23.81 13.21
N PRO A 188 0.00 -22.79 14.07
CA PRO A 188 -0.70 -22.66 15.34
C PRO A 188 -2.22 -22.79 15.25
N ALA A 189 -2.82 -22.19 14.23
CA ALA A 189 -4.25 -22.26 14.00
C ALA A 189 -4.72 -23.70 13.76
N GLN A 190 -4.00 -24.46 12.94
CA GLN A 190 -4.30 -25.88 12.72
C GLN A 190 -4.15 -26.69 14.01
N LYS A 191 -3.06 -26.46 14.76
CA LYS A 191 -2.81 -27.15 16.04
C LYS A 191 -3.88 -26.86 17.09
N ALA A 192 -4.43 -25.66 17.09
CA ALA A 192 -5.52 -25.26 17.97
C ALA A 192 -6.91 -25.69 17.48
N GLY A 193 -7.02 -26.33 16.30
CA GLY A 193 -8.28 -26.87 15.79
C GLY A 193 -9.19 -25.84 15.12
N LEU A 194 -8.65 -24.69 14.72
CA LEU A 194 -9.36 -23.74 13.85
C LEU A 194 -9.59 -24.38 12.48
N LYS A 195 -10.70 -24.01 11.85
CA LYS A 195 -11.14 -24.53 10.55
C LYS A 195 -11.61 -23.40 9.64
N ALA A 196 -11.60 -23.67 8.33
CA ALA A 196 -12.26 -22.82 7.36
C ALA A 196 -13.75 -22.68 7.72
N GLY A 197 -14.28 -21.46 7.60
CA GLY A 197 -15.65 -21.11 7.98
C GLY A 197 -15.80 -20.60 9.41
N ASP A 198 -14.79 -20.74 10.28
CA ASP A 198 -14.84 -20.16 11.63
C ASP A 198 -14.87 -18.64 11.55
N GLN A 199 -15.73 -18.02 12.35
CA GLN A 199 -15.77 -16.58 12.54
C GLN A 199 -15.14 -16.22 13.89
N ILE A 200 -14.11 -15.37 13.89
CA ILE A 200 -13.47 -14.88 15.12
C ILE A 200 -14.29 -13.69 15.63
N LEU A 201 -14.77 -13.79 16.87
CA LEU A 201 -15.60 -12.78 17.53
C LEU A 201 -14.78 -11.93 18.50
N THR A 202 -13.92 -12.58 19.29
CA THR A 202 -13.08 -11.89 20.27
C THR A 202 -11.65 -12.42 20.30
N PHE A 203 -10.74 -11.57 20.80
CA PHE A 203 -9.34 -11.84 21.02
C PHE A 203 -8.97 -11.36 22.41
N ASP A 204 -8.59 -12.28 23.31
CA ASP A 204 -8.33 -11.99 24.74
C ASP A 204 -9.44 -11.18 25.42
N GLY A 205 -10.69 -11.40 25.03
CA GLY A 205 -11.86 -10.67 25.54
C GLY A 205 -12.16 -9.35 24.82
N GLU A 206 -11.26 -8.84 23.96
CA GLU A 206 -11.52 -7.69 23.10
C GLU A 206 -12.36 -8.12 21.88
N GLN A 207 -13.45 -7.41 21.60
CA GLN A 207 -14.24 -7.67 20.38
C GLN A 207 -13.44 -7.32 19.14
N VAL A 208 -13.56 -8.16 18.11
CA VAL A 208 -12.86 -7.99 16.85
C VAL A 208 -13.89 -7.88 15.73
N GLN A 209 -14.01 -6.69 15.15
CA GLN A 209 -15.03 -6.44 14.13
C GLN A 209 -14.51 -6.66 12.72
N ASN A 210 -13.20 -6.51 12.50
CA ASN A 210 -12.60 -6.60 11.18
C ASN A 210 -11.16 -7.17 11.21
N THR A 211 -10.69 -7.60 10.05
CA THR A 211 -9.38 -8.25 9.88
C THR A 211 -8.21 -7.36 10.26
N ASP A 212 -8.33 -6.04 10.04
CA ASP A 212 -7.29 -5.07 10.38
C ASP A 212 -7.08 -4.96 11.91
N GLU A 213 -8.18 -5.01 12.67
CA GLU A 213 -8.18 -4.97 14.13
C GLU A 213 -7.54 -6.24 14.71
N LEU A 214 -7.95 -7.42 14.24
CA LEU A 214 -7.33 -8.69 14.64
C LEU A 214 -5.81 -8.67 14.38
N ARG A 215 -5.41 -8.17 13.21
CA ARG A 215 -4.00 -8.05 12.83
C ARG A 215 -3.25 -7.09 13.75
N GLY A 216 -3.88 -5.97 14.13
CA GLY A 216 -3.35 -5.04 15.12
C GLY A 216 -3.08 -5.73 16.45
N LEU A 217 -4.05 -6.51 16.94
CA LEU A 217 -3.93 -7.28 18.19
C LEU A 217 -2.84 -8.36 18.12
N LEU A 218 -2.82 -9.15 17.05
CA LEU A 218 -1.77 -10.15 16.81
C LEU A 218 -0.37 -9.54 16.75
N SER A 219 -0.24 -8.34 16.17
CA SER A 219 1.04 -7.65 16.08
C SER A 219 1.59 -7.15 17.42
N ARG A 220 0.73 -7.02 18.45
CA ARG A 220 1.11 -6.63 19.81
C ARG A 220 1.62 -7.82 20.64
N LYS A 221 1.24 -9.03 20.28
CA LYS A 221 1.63 -10.27 20.98
C LYS A 221 2.93 -10.84 20.42
N LYS A 222 3.61 -11.66 21.21
CA LYS A 222 4.86 -12.33 20.83
C LYS A 222 4.60 -13.77 20.41
N PRO A 223 5.47 -14.35 19.56
CA PRO A 223 5.53 -15.80 19.38
C PRO A 223 5.71 -16.51 20.73
N GLY A 224 4.88 -17.51 21.00
CA GLY A 224 4.83 -18.23 22.27
C GLY A 224 3.75 -17.73 23.23
N ASP A 225 3.15 -16.56 22.98
CA ASP A 225 2.03 -16.08 23.79
C ASP A 225 0.80 -16.96 23.58
N ASP A 226 0.19 -17.37 24.69
CA ASP A 226 -1.14 -17.98 24.68
C ASP A 226 -2.20 -16.88 24.58
N ILE A 227 -3.10 -17.02 23.61
CA ILE A 227 -4.25 -16.14 23.45
C ILE A 227 -5.56 -16.93 23.52
N LEU A 228 -6.63 -16.26 23.89
CA LEU A 228 -7.97 -16.82 23.90
C LEU A 228 -8.78 -16.22 22.74
N LEU A 229 -9.22 -17.07 21.82
CA LEU A 229 -10.10 -16.68 20.74
C LEU A 229 -11.51 -17.20 21.01
N LYS A 230 -12.50 -16.30 21.02
CA LYS A 230 -13.89 -16.73 20.90
C LYS A 230 -14.26 -16.80 19.44
N ILE A 231 -14.68 -17.97 18.97
CA ILE A 231 -15.10 -18.21 17.60
C ILE A 231 -16.57 -18.63 17.53
N SER A 232 -17.22 -18.35 16.41
CA SER A 232 -18.50 -18.95 16.04
C SER A 232 -18.29 -19.91 14.88
N ARG A 233 -18.77 -21.15 15.04
CA ARG A 233 -18.75 -22.20 14.02
C ARG A 233 -20.16 -22.76 13.87
N ALA A 234 -20.80 -22.52 12.72
CA ALA A 234 -22.20 -22.92 12.47
C ALA A 234 -23.15 -22.49 13.62
N ASP A 235 -23.08 -21.19 13.96
CA ASP A 235 -23.89 -20.53 15.01
C ASP A 235 -23.67 -21.01 16.45
N LYS A 236 -22.64 -21.82 16.69
CA LYS A 236 -22.19 -22.20 18.04
C LYS A 236 -20.91 -21.46 18.41
N GLU A 237 -20.95 -20.75 19.52
CA GLU A 237 -19.79 -20.07 20.08
C GLU A 237 -18.91 -21.07 20.84
N SER A 238 -17.59 -20.94 20.67
CA SER A 238 -16.61 -21.72 21.41
C SER A 238 -15.37 -20.89 21.68
N GLU A 239 -14.73 -21.14 22.82
CA GLU A 239 -13.45 -20.52 23.16
C GLU A 239 -12.31 -21.49 22.85
N ILE A 240 -11.35 -21.02 22.07
CA ILE A 240 -10.17 -21.78 21.66
C ILE A 240 -8.94 -21.04 22.17
N LYS A 241 -8.17 -21.73 23.01
CA LYS A 241 -6.85 -21.28 23.41
C LYS A 241 -5.85 -21.59 22.30
N VAL A 242 -5.15 -20.58 21.81
CA VAL A 242 -4.14 -20.72 20.73
C VAL A 242 -2.81 -20.20 21.23
N THR A 243 -1.77 -21.03 21.17
CA THR A 243 -0.39 -20.57 21.38
C THR A 243 0.16 -20.01 20.08
N LEU A 244 0.45 -18.71 20.05
CA LEU A 244 0.92 -18.04 18.83
C LEU A 244 2.28 -18.57 18.39
N GLY A 245 2.45 -18.76 17.09
CA GLY A 245 3.70 -19.19 16.49
C GLY A 245 4.57 -18.02 16.08
N ALA A 246 5.80 -18.33 15.73
CA ALA A 246 6.64 -17.43 14.96
C ALA A 246 6.14 -17.48 13.50
N SER A 247 5.91 -16.32 12.87
CA SER A 247 5.59 -16.29 11.44
C SER A 247 6.69 -17.00 10.64
N PRO A 248 6.39 -17.77 9.58
CA PRO A 248 7.42 -18.36 8.72
C PRO A 248 8.35 -17.26 8.19
N GLY A 249 9.52 -17.12 8.82
CA GLY A 249 10.42 -15.96 8.66
C GLY A 249 11.00 -15.39 9.98
N ALA A 250 10.39 -15.71 11.13
CA ALA A 250 10.73 -15.15 12.44
C ALA A 250 11.68 -16.02 13.31
N LYS A 251 12.33 -17.05 12.74
CA LYS A 251 13.48 -17.71 13.39
C LYS A 251 14.78 -17.05 12.93
N GLY A 252 15.32 -16.16 13.77
CA GLY A 252 16.70 -15.66 13.70
C GLY A 252 16.87 -14.31 13.00
N GLY A 253 16.96 -13.23 13.78
CA GLY A 253 17.23 -11.88 13.29
C GLY A 253 16.19 -11.36 12.29
N LYS A 254 16.31 -10.11 11.84
CA LYS A 254 15.66 -9.72 10.58
C LYS A 254 16.23 -10.66 9.51
N SER A 255 15.39 -11.41 8.81
CA SER A 255 15.90 -12.28 7.74
C SER A 255 16.69 -11.42 6.75
N ARG A 256 17.72 -11.97 6.09
CA ARG A 256 18.48 -11.21 5.09
C ARG A 256 17.55 -10.52 4.07
N GLY A 257 16.45 -11.19 3.69
CA GLY A 257 15.41 -10.63 2.82
C GLY A 257 14.62 -9.47 3.45
N GLU A 258 14.35 -9.49 4.75
CA GLU A 258 13.70 -8.38 5.47
C GLU A 258 14.62 -7.18 5.68
N ILE A 259 15.90 -7.43 5.98
CA ILE A 259 16.91 -6.37 6.02
C ILE A 259 16.96 -5.72 4.65
N GLN A 260 17.15 -6.53 3.59
CA GLN A 260 17.17 -6.06 2.21
C GLN A 260 15.90 -5.29 1.83
N ASN A 261 14.71 -5.75 2.22
CA ASN A 261 13.46 -5.07 1.91
C ASN A 261 13.30 -3.71 2.60
N ASN A 262 13.95 -3.52 3.75
CA ASN A 262 14.00 -2.24 4.44
C ASN A 262 15.18 -1.35 4.01
N MET A 263 16.09 -1.85 3.16
CA MET A 263 17.13 -1.04 2.52
C MET A 263 16.50 -0.22 1.39
N GLY A 264 16.07 1.00 1.69
CA GLY A 264 15.43 1.90 0.73
C GLY A 264 14.47 2.87 1.39
N SER A 265 13.31 3.10 0.76
CA SER A 265 12.21 3.87 1.35
C SER A 265 11.36 3.01 2.31
N ARG A 266 10.61 3.68 3.20
CA ARG A 266 9.61 3.03 4.07
C ARG A 266 8.63 2.22 3.23
N LEU A 267 8.34 0.99 3.63
CA LEU A 267 7.32 0.14 3.01
C LEU A 267 5.92 0.50 3.53
N SER A 268 4.89 0.19 2.75
CA SER A 268 3.49 0.38 3.17
C SER A 268 3.10 -0.59 4.29
N GLU A 269 2.16 -0.21 5.15
CA GLU A 269 1.69 -1.10 6.23
C GLU A 269 0.79 -2.24 5.70
N ARG A 270 0.08 -2.00 4.60
CA ARG A 270 -0.65 -3.02 3.85
C ARG A 270 0.07 -3.28 2.54
N ARG A 271 0.43 -4.54 2.29
CA ARG A 271 1.27 -4.96 1.15
C ARG A 271 0.77 -6.22 0.46
N ALA A 272 -0.28 -6.84 0.99
CA ALA A 272 -0.83 -8.11 0.54
C ALA A 272 -2.35 -8.14 0.77
N GLY A 273 -3.00 -9.21 0.30
CA GLY A 273 -4.45 -9.36 0.39
C GLY A 273 -5.21 -8.44 -0.58
N PHE A 274 -4.60 -8.13 -1.73
CA PHE A 274 -5.28 -7.45 -2.83
C PHE A 274 -5.75 -8.52 -3.82
N PRO A 275 -7.03 -8.53 -4.22
CA PRO A 275 -7.56 -9.57 -5.11
C PRO A 275 -6.91 -9.51 -6.50
N VAL A 276 -6.55 -8.31 -6.95
CA VAL A 276 -5.91 -8.06 -8.23
C VAL A 276 -4.91 -6.91 -8.09
N ILE A 277 -3.74 -7.07 -8.72
CA ILE A 277 -2.68 -6.05 -8.72
C ILE A 277 -2.03 -5.93 -10.10
N LEU A 278 -1.61 -4.71 -10.42
CA LEU A 278 -0.58 -4.40 -11.40
C LEU A 278 0.71 -4.07 -10.64
N GLN A 279 1.86 -4.61 -11.06
CA GLN A 279 3.14 -4.42 -10.36
C GLN A 279 4.11 -3.59 -11.20
N HIS A 280 4.74 -2.62 -10.56
CA HIS A 280 5.80 -1.78 -11.13
C HIS A 280 6.93 -1.60 -10.13
N ASP A 281 8.09 -1.15 -10.60
CA ASP A 281 9.30 -0.98 -9.78
C ASP A 281 9.52 0.44 -9.26
N SER A 282 8.63 1.37 -9.61
CA SER A 282 8.75 2.77 -9.19
C SER A 282 8.79 2.90 -7.65
N VAL A 283 9.63 3.81 -7.17
CA VAL A 283 9.88 3.97 -5.73
C VAL A 283 8.93 4.98 -5.12
N LEU A 284 7.84 4.47 -4.54
CA LEU A 284 6.87 5.27 -3.80
C LEU A 284 7.14 5.20 -2.29
N ARG A 285 6.79 6.29 -1.60
CA ARG A 285 6.61 6.28 -0.14
C ARG A 285 5.15 5.93 0.17
N PRO A 286 4.83 5.43 1.38
CA PRO A 286 3.45 5.08 1.73
C PRO A 286 2.48 6.25 1.59
N ASN A 287 2.92 7.46 1.93
CA ASN A 287 2.12 8.68 1.79
C ASN A 287 2.00 9.19 0.35
N ASP A 288 2.76 8.63 -0.61
CA ASP A 288 2.59 8.89 -2.04
C ASP A 288 1.69 7.84 -2.73
N CYS A 289 1.23 6.82 -2.00
CA CYS A 289 0.18 5.93 -2.47
C CYS A 289 -1.20 6.62 -2.41
N GLY A 290 -2.18 6.07 -3.12
CA GLY A 290 -3.53 6.60 -3.32
C GLY A 290 -3.70 7.44 -4.59
N GLY A 291 -2.58 7.90 -5.17
CA GLY A 291 -2.57 8.66 -6.43
C GLY A 291 -2.54 7.76 -7.68
N PRO A 292 -2.77 8.34 -8.87
CA PRO A 292 -2.81 7.58 -10.11
C PRO A 292 -1.44 7.05 -10.53
N LEU A 293 -1.45 5.98 -11.31
CA LEU A 293 -0.30 5.47 -12.07
C LEU A 293 -0.62 5.66 -13.56
N VAL A 294 0.23 6.36 -14.29
CA VAL A 294 -0.02 6.72 -15.69
C VAL A 294 0.95 6.07 -16.67
N ASN A 295 0.50 5.83 -17.89
CA ASN A 295 1.34 5.49 -19.03
C ASN A 295 2.05 6.74 -19.61
N LEU A 296 2.81 6.59 -20.71
CA LEU A 296 3.51 7.70 -21.36
C LEU A 296 2.57 8.74 -22.01
N ASP A 297 1.30 8.41 -22.24
CA ASP A 297 0.28 9.36 -22.72
C ASP A 297 -0.39 10.15 -21.57
N GLY A 298 0.05 9.95 -20.33
CA GLY A 298 -0.58 10.53 -19.14
C GLY A 298 -1.90 9.86 -18.76
N LYS A 299 -2.30 8.76 -19.39
CA LYS A 299 -3.56 8.07 -19.07
C LYS A 299 -3.39 7.09 -17.91
N VAL A 300 -4.36 7.07 -17.01
CA VAL A 300 -4.34 6.29 -15.77
C VAL A 300 -4.57 4.80 -16.05
N LEU A 301 -3.57 3.99 -15.69
CA LEU A 301 -3.58 2.52 -15.72
C LEU A 301 -4.11 1.92 -14.41
N GLY A 302 -4.12 2.70 -13.33
CA GLY A 302 -4.53 2.23 -12.01
C GLY A 302 -4.23 3.22 -10.90
N ILE A 303 -4.49 2.80 -9.66
CA ILE A 303 -4.24 3.59 -8.45
C ILE A 303 -3.15 2.92 -7.62
N ASN A 304 -2.07 3.65 -7.35
CA ASN A 304 -0.95 3.15 -6.54
C ASN A 304 -1.43 2.85 -5.13
N ILE A 305 -1.23 1.63 -4.63
CA ILE A 305 -1.80 1.19 -3.36
C ILE A 305 -0.77 0.74 -2.33
N ALA A 306 0.40 0.26 -2.76
CA ALA A 306 1.40 -0.17 -1.80
C ALA A 306 2.81 -0.08 -2.36
N ARG A 307 3.74 0.37 -1.53
CA ARG A 307 5.16 0.01 -1.64
C ARG A 307 5.33 -1.35 -0.97
N ALA A 308 5.31 -2.41 -1.77
CA ALA A 308 5.23 -3.78 -1.27
C ALA A 308 6.60 -4.37 -0.88
N GLY A 309 7.69 -3.87 -1.46
CA GLY A 309 9.05 -4.34 -1.18
C GLY A 309 10.10 -3.40 -1.76
N ARG A 310 11.37 -3.83 -1.77
CA ARG A 310 12.48 -2.97 -2.22
C ARG A 310 12.37 -2.56 -3.69
N THR A 311 11.81 -3.41 -4.54
CA THR A 311 11.73 -3.21 -5.99
C THR A 311 10.32 -3.43 -6.52
N GLU A 312 9.33 -3.41 -5.64
CA GLU A 312 7.95 -3.71 -6.00
C GLU A 312 7.01 -2.71 -5.33
N SER A 313 6.19 -2.11 -6.19
CA SER A 313 5.05 -1.29 -5.84
C SER A 313 3.85 -1.84 -6.59
N TYR A 314 2.69 -1.78 -5.96
CA TYR A 314 1.44 -2.30 -6.49
C TYR A 314 0.46 -1.17 -6.75
N ALA A 315 -0.25 -1.29 -7.86
CA ALA A 315 -1.42 -0.51 -8.18
C ALA A 315 -2.64 -1.40 -8.36
N ILE A 316 -3.82 -0.91 -7.99
CA ILE A 316 -5.08 -1.54 -8.36
C ILE A 316 -5.38 -1.14 -9.81
N PRO A 317 -5.51 -2.10 -10.75
CA PRO A 317 -5.70 -1.80 -12.16
C PRO A 317 -7.03 -1.11 -12.43
N SER A 318 -7.06 -0.27 -13.46
CA SER A 318 -8.24 0.51 -13.90
C SER A 318 -9.51 -0.32 -14.06
N GLU A 319 -9.42 -1.56 -14.53
CA GLU A 319 -10.56 -2.46 -14.75
C GLU A 319 -11.21 -2.88 -13.42
N ALA A 320 -10.42 -2.92 -12.35
CA ALA A 320 -10.91 -3.20 -10.99
C ALA A 320 -11.41 -1.91 -10.30
N VAL A 321 -10.78 -0.77 -10.57
CA VAL A 321 -11.16 0.52 -9.95
C VAL A 321 -12.48 1.05 -10.51
N ARG A 322 -12.64 1.09 -11.84
CA ARG A 322 -13.75 1.79 -12.50
C ARG A 322 -15.14 1.30 -12.06
N PRO A 323 -15.42 -0.02 -11.94
CA PRO A 323 -16.71 -0.52 -11.46
C PRO A 323 -16.99 -0.12 -10.00
N LEU A 324 -15.95 0.06 -9.17
CA LEU A 324 -16.09 0.42 -7.76
C LEU A 324 -16.45 1.90 -7.56
N LEU A 325 -16.15 2.78 -8.53
CA LEU A 325 -16.39 4.22 -8.39
C LEU A 325 -17.84 4.55 -8.03
N ALA A 326 -18.81 3.96 -8.75
CA ALA A 326 -20.23 4.21 -8.49
C ALA A 326 -20.65 3.69 -7.10
N LYS A 327 -20.20 2.49 -6.73
CA LYS A 327 -20.47 1.87 -5.42
C LYS A 327 -19.90 2.70 -4.26
N LEU A 328 -18.69 3.23 -4.43
CA LEU A 328 -18.03 4.02 -3.39
C LEU A 328 -18.65 5.40 -3.19
N LYS A 329 -19.28 5.99 -4.23
CA LYS A 329 -20.01 7.27 -4.12
C LYS A 329 -21.31 7.17 -3.33
N THR A 330 -21.93 5.98 -3.28
CA THR A 330 -23.25 5.79 -2.65
C THR A 330 -23.17 5.12 -1.29
N ARG A 331 -22.08 4.39 -1.01
CA ARG A 331 -21.86 3.69 0.26
C ARG A 331 -21.51 4.67 1.37
N LYS A 332 -22.51 5.38 1.93
CA LYS A 332 -22.33 6.09 3.22
C LYS A 332 -21.72 5.11 4.20
N LEU A 333 -20.59 5.48 4.82
CA LEU A 333 -19.98 4.76 5.94
C LEU A 333 -21.10 4.21 6.82
N GLN A 334 -21.23 2.88 6.93
CA GLN A 334 -22.15 2.32 7.93
C GLN A 334 -21.69 2.90 9.26
N LYS A 335 -22.50 3.81 9.84
CA LYS A 335 -22.29 4.27 11.20
C LYS A 335 -22.12 3.01 12.05
N ALA A 336 -21.04 2.95 12.83
CA ALA A 336 -21.00 1.99 13.93
C ALA A 336 -22.31 2.17 14.72
N PRO A 337 -23.00 1.07 15.09
CA PRO A 337 -24.21 1.21 15.90
C PRO A 337 -23.86 2.05 17.13
N ASP A 338 -24.66 3.10 17.36
CA ASP A 338 -24.55 3.92 18.56
C ASP A 338 -24.56 2.97 19.77
N LYS A 339 -23.53 3.07 20.61
CA LYS A 339 -23.53 2.40 21.92
C LYS A 339 -24.66 3.03 22.73
N GLN A 340 -25.79 2.34 22.83
CA GLN A 340 -26.76 2.53 23.90
C GLN A 340 -26.26 1.83 25.17
#